data_AF-A0A1D2M3E9-F1
#
_entry.id   AF-A0A1D2M3E9-F1
#
_cell.length_a   1.000
_cell.length_b   1.000
_cell.length_c   1.000
_cell.angle_alpha   90.00
_cell.angle_beta   90.00
_cell.angle_gamma   90.00
#
_symmetry.space_group_name_H-M   'P 1'
#
loop_
_entity.id
_entity.type
_entity.pdbx_description
1 polymer ?
#
loop_
_entity_poly.entity_id
_entity_poly.type
_entity_poly.pdbx_seq_one_letter_code
_entity_poly.pdbx_strand_id
1 'polypeptide(L)'
;MEADIIRATGRLERADIPEHRKHPIILPHDHAITRMLISHHHQSLHHAGFQLLMSTLQRDFCILRARDTIRHMIQRCVVCRSKKAETAKQLMGQLPTQRVNTSRPFESSGVDFAGPFYIRLMKGRCNKTFKAYMCIFVCMSTRAVHLEPVSELSTEAFIATLKRFIGRRGMCLHLFSDCGTNFAVADHLACRGINWTFNPHLPLITVDFGSWCQVSKIPFKTYNGNARVTYEEFHTILCQVEACMNSRPICPASSVLSDLNPLTPGHFLIGDALTAIPEADLTHLKENRLSRWQRTQQMIQHFWRRWSSEYLTTLLQRNKWTRSMRTSVW
;
A
#
# COMPACT_ATOMS: atom_id res chain seq x y z
N MET A 1 -29.50 -9.56 54.85
CA MET A 1 -29.36 -10.76 53.99
C MET A 1 -28.36 -10.45 52.89
N GLU A 2 -27.08 -10.31 53.25
CA GLU A 2 -25.99 -10.19 52.27
C GLU A 2 -25.52 -11.62 51.97
N ALA A 3 -26.11 -12.22 50.94
CA ALA A 3 -25.90 -13.62 50.61
C ALA A 3 -24.45 -13.86 50.12
N ASP A 4 -23.73 -14.74 50.82
CA ASP A 4 -22.75 -15.74 50.34
C ASP A 4 -21.69 -15.34 49.27
N ILE A 5 -21.36 -14.05 49.11
CA ILE A 5 -20.35 -13.59 48.14
C ILE A 5 -19.02 -13.35 48.85
N ILE A 6 -18.02 -14.16 48.49
CA ILE A 6 -16.65 -14.01 48.99
C ILE A 6 -15.99 -12.80 48.33
N ARG A 7 -15.48 -11.87 49.14
CA ARG A 7 -14.75 -10.67 48.69
C ARG A 7 -13.30 -10.70 49.15
N ALA A 8 -12.40 -10.17 48.34
CA ALA A 8 -11.01 -10.03 48.71
C ALA A 8 -10.84 -8.84 49.66
N THR A 9 -10.07 -9.04 50.74
CA THR A 9 -9.61 -7.96 51.62
C THR A 9 -8.17 -7.59 51.28
N GLY A 10 -7.79 -6.33 51.50
CA GLY A 10 -6.49 -5.84 51.05
C GLY A 10 -6.14 -4.48 51.64
N ARG A 11 -5.04 -3.90 51.16
CA ARG A 11 -4.43 -2.67 51.73
C ARG A 11 -5.13 -1.36 51.32
N LEU A 12 -6.32 -1.45 50.73
CA LEU A 12 -7.05 -0.30 50.13
C LEU A 12 -8.18 0.22 51.03
N GLU A 13 -8.24 -0.17 52.31
CA GLU A 13 -9.31 0.22 53.24
C GLU A 13 -9.44 1.75 53.40
N ARG A 14 -8.30 2.45 53.46
CA ARG A 14 -8.22 3.91 53.63
C ARG A 14 -8.28 4.72 52.32
N ALA A 15 -8.44 4.06 51.17
CA ALA A 15 -8.53 4.76 49.89
C ALA A 15 -9.90 5.41 49.70
N ASP A 16 -9.96 6.59 49.10
CA ASP A 16 -11.20 7.29 48.73
C ASP A 16 -11.78 6.71 47.42
N ILE A 17 -12.21 5.45 47.48
CA ILE A 17 -12.82 4.71 46.37
C ILE A 17 -14.09 3.99 46.88
N PRO A 18 -15.05 3.67 45.99
CA PRO A 18 -16.25 2.93 46.37
C PRO A 18 -15.94 1.58 47.03
N GLU A 19 -16.75 1.18 48.02
CA GLU A 19 -16.55 -0.03 48.82
C GLU A 19 -16.42 -1.32 47.99
N HIS A 20 -17.16 -1.42 46.89
CA HIS A 20 -17.09 -2.57 45.97
C HIS A 20 -15.73 -2.72 45.27
N ARG A 21 -14.94 -1.63 45.16
CA ARG A 21 -13.57 -1.65 44.62
C ARG A 21 -12.51 -1.84 45.69
N LYS A 22 -12.80 -1.47 46.93
CA LYS A 22 -11.95 -1.81 48.09
C LYS A 22 -11.97 -3.31 48.33
N HIS A 23 -13.15 -3.91 48.17
CA HIS A 23 -13.41 -5.32 48.40
C HIS A 23 -13.97 -6.02 47.15
N PRO A 24 -13.14 -6.24 46.11
CA PRO A 24 -13.58 -6.83 44.87
C PRO A 24 -14.05 -8.28 45.08
N ILE A 25 -15.01 -8.70 44.27
CA ILE A 25 -15.61 -10.04 44.38
C ILE A 25 -14.63 -11.09 43.88
N ILE A 26 -14.43 -12.16 44.63
CA ILE A 26 -13.57 -13.28 44.21
C ILE A 26 -14.35 -14.18 43.26
N LEU A 27 -13.80 -14.41 42.08
CA LEU A 27 -14.40 -15.29 41.08
C LEU A 27 -13.47 -16.48 40.78
N PRO A 28 -14.00 -17.72 40.79
CA PRO A 28 -13.25 -18.87 40.33
C PRO A 28 -12.96 -18.78 38.83
N HIS A 29 -11.77 -19.24 38.44
CA HIS A 29 -11.30 -19.19 37.05
C HIS A 29 -12.09 -20.09 36.09
N ASP A 30 -12.66 -21.19 36.61
CA ASP A 30 -13.30 -22.25 35.85
C ASP A 30 -14.84 -22.24 35.94
N HIS A 31 -15.43 -21.05 36.03
CA HIS A 31 -16.88 -20.90 36.10
C HIS A 31 -17.45 -20.19 34.87
N ALA A 32 -18.66 -20.57 34.47
CA ALA A 32 -19.32 -20.02 33.28
C ALA A 32 -19.47 -18.49 33.35
N ILE A 33 -19.84 -17.97 34.53
CA ILE A 33 -20.00 -16.53 34.78
C ILE A 33 -18.69 -15.78 34.51
N THR A 34 -17.55 -16.28 34.99
CA THR A 34 -16.24 -15.66 34.77
C THR A 34 -15.90 -15.58 33.28
N ARG A 35 -16.21 -16.63 32.51
CA ARG A 35 -16.00 -16.66 31.05
C ARG A 35 -16.90 -15.67 30.33
N MET A 36 -18.19 -15.60 30.70
CA MET A 36 -19.15 -14.66 30.13
C MET A 36 -18.76 -13.21 30.41
N LEU A 37 -18.32 -12.92 31.64
CA LEU A 37 -17.93 -11.58 32.06
C LEU A 37 -16.67 -11.09 31.33
N ILE A 38 -15.64 -11.94 31.22
CA ILE A 38 -14.45 -11.64 30.40
C ILE A 38 -14.85 -11.41 28.94
N SER A 39 -15.75 -12.24 28.39
CA SER A 39 -16.22 -12.10 27.01
C SER A 39 -16.98 -10.81 26.76
N HIS A 40 -17.85 -10.43 27.67
CA HIS A 40 -18.62 -9.21 27.60
C HIS A 40 -17.71 -7.97 27.60
N HIS A 41 -16.78 -7.88 28.56
CA HIS A 41 -15.82 -6.76 28.60
C HIS A 41 -14.85 -6.77 27.41
N HIS A 42 -14.44 -7.94 26.91
CA HIS A 42 -13.59 -8.04 25.72
C HIS A 42 -14.29 -7.48 24.47
N GLN A 43 -15.59 -7.74 24.30
CA GLN A 43 -16.39 -7.23 23.19
C GLN A 43 -16.74 -5.74 23.38
N SER A 44 -17.16 -5.34 24.58
CA SER A 44 -17.52 -3.96 24.93
C SER A 44 -16.33 -3.00 24.77
N LEU A 45 -15.12 -3.44 25.09
CA LEU A 45 -13.88 -2.68 24.90
C LEU A 45 -13.26 -2.87 23.49
N HIS A 46 -14.08 -3.26 22.50
CA HIS A 46 -13.67 -3.40 21.10
C HIS A 46 -12.43 -4.27 20.87
N HIS A 47 -12.39 -5.46 21.47
CA HIS A 47 -11.26 -6.39 21.37
C HIS A 47 -9.96 -5.85 21.94
N ALA A 48 -10.06 -5.10 23.05
CA ALA A 48 -8.94 -4.63 23.82
C ALA A 48 -7.91 -5.72 24.11
N GLY A 49 -6.63 -5.34 24.04
CA GLY A 49 -5.51 -6.21 24.38
C GLY A 49 -5.53 -6.67 25.84
N PHE A 50 -4.73 -7.70 26.13
CA PHE A 50 -4.66 -8.35 27.44
C PHE A 50 -4.52 -7.38 28.62
N GLN A 51 -3.63 -6.39 28.51
CA GLN A 51 -3.31 -5.47 29.61
C GLN A 51 -4.47 -4.55 29.97
N LEU A 52 -5.17 -4.02 28.95
CA LEU A 52 -6.32 -3.15 29.15
C LEU A 52 -7.48 -3.95 29.75
N LEU A 53 -7.79 -5.12 29.18
CA LEU A 53 -8.86 -5.99 29.68
C LEU A 53 -8.60 -6.44 31.13
N MET A 54 -7.36 -6.81 31.46
CA MET A 54 -6.98 -7.15 32.83
C MET A 54 -7.19 -5.97 33.78
N SER A 55 -6.72 -4.78 33.43
CA SER A 55 -6.83 -3.60 34.29
C SER A 55 -8.29 -3.20 34.56
N THR A 56 -9.19 -3.39 33.59
CA THR A 56 -10.61 -3.11 33.77
C THR A 56 -11.27 -4.14 34.66
N LEU A 57 -10.99 -5.44 34.45
CA LEU A 57 -11.56 -6.52 35.26
C LEU A 57 -11.09 -6.48 36.71
N GLN A 58 -9.83 -6.14 36.96
CA GLN A 58 -9.24 -6.07 38.30
C GLN A 58 -9.78 -4.92 39.16
N ARG A 59 -10.49 -3.94 38.57
CA ARG A 59 -11.15 -2.87 39.34
C ARG A 59 -12.32 -3.38 40.15
N ASP A 60 -13.07 -4.33 39.59
CA ASP A 60 -14.35 -4.77 40.15
C ASP A 60 -14.32 -6.25 40.59
N PHE A 61 -13.40 -7.07 40.04
CA PHE A 61 -13.34 -8.52 40.29
C PHE A 61 -11.91 -9.03 40.55
N CYS A 62 -11.80 -9.94 41.52
CA CYS A 62 -10.59 -10.72 41.78
C CYS A 62 -10.74 -12.13 41.19
N ILE A 63 -10.38 -12.29 39.92
CA ILE A 63 -10.46 -13.59 39.24
C ILE A 63 -9.21 -14.42 39.58
N LEU A 64 -9.40 -15.61 40.13
CA LEU A 64 -8.30 -16.57 40.33
C LEU A 64 -7.67 -16.91 38.97
N ARG A 65 -6.33 -16.99 38.87
CA ARG A 65 -5.63 -17.28 37.59
C ARG A 65 -6.05 -16.40 36.40
N ALA A 66 -6.47 -15.15 36.64
CA ALA A 66 -6.99 -14.24 35.61
C ALA A 66 -6.10 -14.16 34.35
N ARG A 67 -4.77 -14.19 34.52
CA ARG A 67 -3.81 -14.06 33.41
C ARG A 67 -4.00 -15.16 32.36
N ASP A 68 -4.14 -16.40 32.80
CA ASP A 68 -4.25 -17.57 31.93
C ASP A 68 -5.61 -17.57 31.24
N THR A 69 -6.68 -17.37 32.01
CA THR A 69 -8.07 -17.38 31.51
C THR A 69 -8.31 -16.28 30.48
N ILE A 70 -7.80 -15.07 30.73
CA ILE A 70 -7.95 -13.94 29.79
C ILE A 70 -7.16 -14.20 28.50
N ARG A 71 -5.92 -14.68 28.60
CA ARG A 71 -5.11 -15.02 27.40
C ARG A 71 -5.77 -16.12 26.56
N HIS A 72 -6.26 -17.16 27.22
CA HIS A 72 -6.97 -18.27 26.57
C HIS A 72 -8.22 -17.78 25.83
N MET A 73 -8.98 -16.86 26.45
CA MET A 73 -10.17 -16.27 25.85
C MET A 73 -9.83 -15.41 24.62
N ILE A 74 -8.82 -14.53 24.71
CA ILE A 74 -8.36 -13.68 23.60
C ILE A 74 -7.88 -14.54 22.41
N GLN A 75 -7.16 -15.63 22.66
CA GLN A 75 -6.66 -16.53 21.61
C GLN A 75 -7.76 -17.29 20.85
N ARG A 76 -8.90 -17.54 21.51
CA ARG A 76 -10.09 -18.17 20.92
C ARG A 76 -11.01 -17.18 20.22
N CYS A 77 -10.83 -15.88 20.44
CA CYS A 77 -11.62 -14.86 19.75
C CYS A 77 -11.26 -14.83 18.26
N VAL A 78 -12.24 -15.10 17.38
CA VAL A 78 -12.07 -15.11 15.92
C VAL A 78 -11.58 -13.76 15.39
N VAL A 79 -12.10 -12.65 15.91
CA VAL A 79 -11.71 -11.30 15.49
C VAL A 79 -10.26 -10.99 15.87
N CYS A 80 -9.84 -11.34 17.09
CA CYS A 80 -8.45 -11.17 17.52
C CYS A 80 -7.51 -12.09 16.74
N ARG A 81 -7.92 -13.34 16.48
CA ARG A 81 -7.14 -14.31 15.70
C ARG A 81 -6.97 -13.85 14.25
N SER A 82 -8.03 -13.32 13.63
CA SER A 82 -7.97 -12.74 12.29
C SER A 82 -7.02 -11.54 12.23
N LYS A 83 -7.11 -10.61 13.20
CA LYS A 83 -6.19 -9.46 13.29
C LYS A 83 -4.74 -9.85 13.57
N LYS A 84 -4.52 -10.99 14.25
CA LYS A 84 -3.19 -11.51 14.61
C LYS A 84 -2.65 -12.53 13.60
N ALA A 85 -3.38 -12.86 12.54
CA ALA A 85 -2.87 -13.75 11.51
C ALA A 85 -1.64 -13.10 10.86
N GLU A 86 -0.44 -13.56 11.22
CA GLU A 86 0.77 -13.17 10.53
C GLU A 86 0.68 -13.67 9.10
N THR A 87 0.83 -12.77 8.13
CA THR A 87 0.98 -13.13 6.72
C THR A 87 2.15 -14.10 6.62
N ALA A 88 1.96 -15.24 5.93
CA ALA A 88 3.01 -16.23 5.75
C ALA A 88 4.28 -15.55 5.22
N LYS A 89 5.36 -15.61 6.00
CA LYS A 89 6.67 -15.10 5.61
C LYS A 89 7.27 -16.09 4.59
N GLN A 90 6.95 -15.92 3.32
CA GLN A 90 7.61 -16.66 2.24
C GLN A 90 9.06 -16.17 2.11
N LEU A 91 10.00 -17.10 1.91
CA LEU A 91 11.31 -16.75 1.38
C LEU A 91 11.11 -16.15 0.00
N MET A 92 11.64 -14.96 -0.23
CA MET A 92 11.63 -14.38 -1.57
C MET A 92 12.45 -15.29 -2.49
N GLY A 93 11.85 -15.67 -3.63
CA GLY A 93 12.55 -16.43 -4.66
C GLY A 93 13.78 -15.68 -5.19
N GLN A 94 14.66 -16.41 -5.88
CA GLN A 94 15.81 -15.81 -6.55
C GLN A 94 15.36 -14.73 -7.54
N LEU A 95 16.17 -13.68 -7.68
CA LEU A 95 15.92 -12.60 -8.65
C LEU A 95 16.06 -13.17 -10.07
N PRO A 96 15.15 -12.82 -11.00
CA PRO A 96 15.30 -13.21 -12.40
C PRO A 96 16.56 -12.59 -12.99
N THR A 97 17.17 -13.25 -13.98
CA THR A 97 18.40 -12.80 -14.65
C THR A 97 18.26 -11.39 -15.22
N GLN A 98 17.07 -11.03 -15.70
CA GLN A 98 16.73 -9.72 -16.23
C GLN A 98 16.82 -8.57 -15.20
N ARG A 99 16.82 -8.89 -13.89
CA ARG A 99 16.97 -7.92 -12.79
C ARG A 99 18.39 -7.84 -12.24
N VAL A 100 19.22 -8.84 -12.54
CA VAL A 100 20.59 -8.94 -12.03
C VAL A 100 21.59 -8.48 -13.09
N ASN A 101 21.34 -8.78 -14.36
CA ASN A 101 22.22 -8.41 -15.46
C ASN A 101 21.94 -6.97 -15.93
N THR A 102 23.01 -6.27 -16.29
CA THR A 102 22.92 -4.94 -16.90
C THR A 102 22.29 -5.05 -18.29
N SER A 103 21.19 -4.36 -18.49
CA SER A 103 20.46 -4.27 -19.76
C SER A 103 20.03 -2.83 -19.99
N ARG A 104 19.67 -2.48 -21.24
CA ARG A 104 19.16 -1.13 -21.50
C ARG A 104 17.84 -0.91 -20.76
N PRO A 105 17.52 0.34 -20.37
CA PRO A 105 16.23 0.64 -19.77
C PRO A 105 15.09 0.15 -20.68
N PHE A 106 14.06 -0.43 -20.05
CA PHE A 106 12.87 -0.98 -20.69
C PHE A 106 13.08 -2.15 -21.68
N GLU A 107 14.26 -2.77 -21.73
CA GLU A 107 14.48 -4.00 -22.51
C GLU A 107 13.61 -5.17 -22.02
N SER A 108 13.53 -5.30 -20.70
CA SER A 108 12.65 -6.21 -19.98
C SER A 108 11.71 -5.40 -19.11
N SER A 109 10.41 -5.48 -19.38
CA SER A 109 9.40 -4.64 -18.74
C SER A 109 8.20 -5.45 -18.26
N GLY A 110 7.67 -5.11 -17.08
CA GLY A 110 6.39 -5.61 -16.58
C GLY A 110 5.26 -4.65 -16.95
N VAL A 111 4.08 -5.17 -17.26
CA VAL A 111 2.90 -4.38 -17.66
C VAL A 111 1.69 -4.66 -16.77
N ASP A 112 1.03 -3.59 -16.31
CA ASP A 112 -0.20 -3.64 -15.51
C ASP A 112 -1.25 -2.69 -16.07
N PHE A 113 -2.48 -2.92 -15.65
CA PHE A 113 -3.56 -1.96 -15.74
C PHE A 113 -4.06 -1.53 -14.36
N ALA A 114 -4.05 -0.22 -14.14
CA ALA A 114 -4.70 0.42 -13.00
C ALA A 114 -6.00 1.10 -13.43
N GLY A 115 -7.08 0.84 -12.71
CA GLY A 115 -8.38 1.49 -12.94
C GLY A 115 -9.53 0.74 -12.25
N PRO A 116 -10.79 1.12 -12.57
CA PRO A 116 -11.18 2.18 -13.50
C PRO A 116 -11.10 3.58 -12.86
N PHE A 117 -10.69 4.56 -13.64
CA PHE A 117 -10.82 6.00 -13.35
C PHE A 117 -11.97 6.57 -14.18
N TYR A 118 -12.69 7.56 -13.65
CA TYR A 118 -13.77 8.21 -14.40
C TYR A 118 -13.30 9.58 -14.88
N ILE A 119 -13.24 9.78 -16.19
CA ILE A 119 -12.80 11.04 -16.83
C ILE A 119 -13.89 11.64 -17.72
N ARG A 120 -13.77 12.93 -18.03
CA ARG A 120 -14.70 13.68 -18.88
C ARG A 120 -14.18 13.82 -20.30
N LEU A 121 -15.08 13.74 -21.28
CA LEU A 121 -14.72 13.92 -22.69
C LEU A 121 -14.34 15.37 -23.01
N MET A 122 -15.10 16.34 -22.49
CA MET A 122 -14.91 17.75 -22.79
C MET A 122 -14.98 18.64 -21.54
N LYS A 123 -14.57 19.91 -21.71
CA LYS A 123 -14.73 20.96 -20.70
C LYS A 123 -16.18 21.48 -20.76
N GLY A 124 -16.95 21.40 -19.65
CA GLY A 124 -18.35 21.86 -19.62
C GLY A 124 -19.19 21.33 -18.44
N ARG A 125 -20.42 21.85 -18.29
CA ARG A 125 -21.46 21.30 -17.38
C ARG A 125 -22.21 20.17 -18.09
N CYS A 126 -22.59 19.11 -17.36
CA CYS A 126 -23.35 17.95 -17.88
C CYS A 126 -22.65 17.03 -18.89
N ASN A 127 -21.32 16.89 -18.82
CA ASN A 127 -20.61 15.96 -19.70
C ASN A 127 -20.62 14.52 -19.16
N LYS A 128 -20.93 13.56 -20.06
CA LYS A 128 -20.83 12.13 -19.78
C LYS A 128 -19.41 11.78 -19.34
N THR A 129 -19.30 11.04 -18.25
CA THR A 129 -18.05 10.46 -17.77
C THR A 129 -17.85 9.10 -18.40
N PHE A 130 -16.64 8.80 -18.84
CA PHE A 130 -16.27 7.48 -19.35
C PHE A 130 -15.18 6.86 -18.47
N LYS A 131 -15.10 5.53 -18.51
CA LYS A 131 -14.05 4.79 -17.81
C LYS A 131 -12.76 4.95 -18.57
N ALA A 132 -11.68 5.25 -17.86
CA ALA A 132 -10.33 5.21 -18.36
C ALA A 132 -9.48 4.35 -17.43
N TYR A 133 -8.41 3.83 -17.98
CA TYR A 133 -7.43 3.00 -17.32
C TYR A 133 -6.06 3.64 -17.50
N MET A 134 -5.13 3.27 -16.64
CA MET A 134 -3.74 3.65 -16.74
C MET A 134 -2.95 2.37 -16.96
N CYS A 135 -2.20 2.31 -18.06
CA CYS A 135 -1.24 1.25 -18.29
C CYS A 135 0.08 1.65 -17.64
N ILE A 136 0.64 0.73 -16.87
CA ILE A 136 1.87 0.93 -16.10
C ILE A 136 2.91 -0.01 -16.69
N PHE A 137 4.01 0.54 -17.18
CA PHE A 137 5.20 -0.21 -17.55
C PHE A 137 6.28 0.01 -16.50
N VAL A 138 6.85 -1.07 -15.97
CA VAL A 138 7.96 -1.00 -15.02
C VAL A 138 9.15 -1.76 -15.57
N CYS A 139 10.29 -1.06 -15.67
CA CYS A 139 11.54 -1.65 -16.12
C CYS A 139 12.13 -2.58 -15.04
N MET A 140 12.55 -3.78 -15.43
CA MET A 140 13.10 -4.77 -14.49
C MET A 140 14.53 -4.44 -14.03
N SER A 141 15.34 -3.78 -14.86
CA SER A 141 16.72 -3.44 -14.56
C SER A 141 16.83 -2.17 -13.71
N THR A 142 16.26 -1.06 -14.17
CA THR A 142 16.39 0.26 -13.52
C THR A 142 15.24 0.59 -12.56
N ARG A 143 14.15 -0.20 -12.57
CA ARG A 143 12.88 0.10 -11.90
C ARG A 143 12.22 1.40 -12.40
N ALA A 144 12.65 1.96 -13.52
CA ALA A 144 11.96 3.10 -14.14
C ALA A 144 10.49 2.75 -14.42
N VAL A 145 9.61 3.72 -14.20
CA VAL A 145 8.16 3.57 -14.45
C VAL A 145 7.78 4.41 -15.66
N HIS A 146 6.87 3.92 -16.48
CA HIS A 146 6.23 4.67 -17.56
C HIS A 146 4.72 4.49 -17.49
N LEU A 147 3.98 5.60 -17.53
CA LEU A 147 2.54 5.64 -17.31
C LEU A 147 1.83 6.17 -18.56
N GLU A 148 0.88 5.40 -19.08
CA GLU A 148 0.10 5.78 -20.25
C GLU A 148 -1.40 5.71 -19.98
N PRO A 149 -2.19 6.72 -20.36
CA PRO A 149 -3.64 6.66 -20.27
C PRO A 149 -4.23 5.80 -21.40
N VAL A 150 -5.18 4.94 -21.05
CA VAL A 150 -5.87 4.02 -21.95
C VAL A 150 -7.37 4.17 -21.78
N SER A 151 -8.11 4.32 -22.87
CA SER A 151 -9.57 4.49 -22.81
C SER A 151 -10.29 3.19 -22.45
N GLU A 152 -9.80 2.05 -22.90
CA GLU A 152 -10.50 0.76 -22.79
C GLU A 152 -9.52 -0.39 -22.53
N LEU A 153 -10.00 -1.48 -21.93
CA LEU A 153 -9.25 -2.73 -21.73
C LEU A 153 -9.37 -3.65 -22.97
N SER A 154 -9.19 -3.09 -24.16
CA SER A 154 -9.23 -3.84 -25.43
C SER A 154 -7.83 -4.08 -25.97
N THR A 155 -7.69 -5.13 -26.80
CA THR A 155 -6.44 -5.48 -27.49
C THR A 155 -5.91 -4.31 -28.33
N GLU A 156 -6.78 -3.63 -29.08
CA GLU A 156 -6.38 -2.52 -29.96
C GLU A 156 -5.87 -1.32 -29.16
N ALA A 157 -6.56 -0.97 -28.07
CA ALA A 157 -6.14 0.09 -27.18
C ALA A 157 -4.78 -0.24 -26.52
N PHE A 158 -4.55 -1.50 -26.16
CA PHE A 158 -3.26 -1.94 -25.67
C PHE A 158 -2.17 -1.86 -26.73
N ILE A 159 -2.41 -2.32 -27.97
CA ILE A 159 -1.43 -2.23 -29.06
C ILE A 159 -1.05 -0.76 -29.32
N ALA A 160 -2.02 0.15 -29.33
CA ALA A 160 -1.75 1.58 -29.48
C ALA A 160 -0.88 2.12 -28.34
N THR A 161 -1.15 1.69 -27.11
CA THR A 161 -0.37 2.05 -25.92
C THR A 161 1.05 1.51 -25.99
N LEU A 162 1.21 0.25 -26.39
CA LEU A 162 2.52 -0.38 -26.57
C LEU A 162 3.34 0.33 -27.65
N LYS A 163 2.71 0.73 -28.76
CA LYS A 163 3.39 1.53 -29.80
C LYS A 163 3.86 2.88 -29.27
N ARG A 164 3.05 3.58 -28.45
CA ARG A 164 3.47 4.84 -27.80
C ARG A 164 4.64 4.62 -26.84
N PHE A 165 4.58 3.56 -26.04
CA PHE A 165 5.67 3.17 -25.15
C PHE A 165 6.96 2.89 -25.91
N ILE A 166 6.91 2.03 -26.94
CA ILE A 166 8.08 1.69 -27.77
C ILE A 166 8.63 2.93 -28.47
N GLY A 167 7.76 3.80 -29.00
CA GLY A 167 8.17 5.05 -29.63
C GLY A 167 8.90 6.01 -28.69
N ARG A 168 8.63 5.94 -27.37
CA ARG A 168 9.25 6.81 -26.36
C ARG A 168 10.46 6.18 -25.67
N ARG A 169 10.45 4.87 -25.45
CA ARG A 169 11.44 4.14 -24.62
C ARG A 169 12.31 3.15 -25.39
N GLY A 170 12.01 2.94 -26.67
CA GLY A 170 12.65 1.93 -27.52
C GLY A 170 11.94 0.58 -27.45
N MET A 171 12.36 -0.35 -28.31
CA MET A 171 11.77 -1.70 -28.40
C MET A 171 11.81 -2.43 -27.06
N CYS A 172 10.84 -3.25 -26.71
CA CYS A 172 10.91 -4.14 -25.55
C CYS A 172 11.15 -5.56 -26.06
N LEU A 173 12.13 -6.29 -25.51
CA LEU A 173 12.42 -7.68 -25.91
C LEU A 173 11.61 -8.67 -25.07
N HIS A 174 11.46 -8.40 -23.77
CA HIS A 174 10.74 -9.26 -22.85
C HIS A 174 9.64 -8.49 -22.13
N LEU A 175 8.39 -8.87 -22.36
CA LEU A 175 7.24 -8.27 -21.68
C LEU A 175 6.61 -9.27 -20.72
N PHE A 176 6.43 -8.86 -19.47
CA PHE A 176 5.82 -9.67 -18.42
C PHE A 176 4.45 -9.10 -18.03
N SER A 177 3.41 -9.93 -17.97
CA SER A 177 2.10 -9.53 -17.47
C SER A 177 1.56 -10.55 -16.46
N ASP A 178 0.64 -10.11 -15.62
CA ASP A 178 -0.23 -11.02 -14.89
C ASP A 178 -1.26 -11.65 -15.84
N CYS A 179 -1.88 -12.75 -15.42
CA CYS A 179 -2.79 -13.55 -16.24
C CYS A 179 -4.16 -12.88 -16.45
N GLY A 180 -4.19 -11.56 -16.61
CA GLY A 180 -5.39 -10.83 -17.02
C GLY A 180 -5.88 -11.33 -18.38
N THR A 181 -7.18 -11.57 -18.50
CA THR A 181 -7.89 -12.17 -19.65
C THR A 181 -7.81 -11.39 -20.97
N ASN A 182 -6.92 -10.41 -21.11
CA ASN A 182 -6.90 -9.47 -22.24
C ASN A 182 -5.89 -9.83 -23.34
N PHE A 183 -5.27 -11.02 -23.31
CA PHE A 183 -4.04 -11.25 -24.08
C PHE A 183 -4.12 -12.32 -25.18
N ALA A 184 -5.10 -12.18 -26.09
CA ALA A 184 -4.94 -12.64 -27.48
C ALA A 184 -3.89 -11.81 -28.27
N VAL A 185 -3.19 -10.88 -27.60
CA VAL A 185 -2.16 -10.01 -28.17
C VAL A 185 -0.80 -10.70 -28.26
N ALA A 186 -0.58 -11.79 -27.50
CA ALA A 186 0.70 -12.50 -27.47
C ALA A 186 1.16 -12.93 -28.87
N ASP A 187 0.24 -13.49 -29.66
CA ASP A 187 0.54 -13.93 -31.03
C ASP A 187 0.85 -12.76 -31.98
N HIS A 188 0.17 -11.62 -31.80
CA HIS A 188 0.42 -10.42 -32.61
C HIS A 188 1.78 -9.76 -32.30
N LEU A 189 2.29 -9.92 -31.08
CA LEU A 189 3.58 -9.35 -30.66
C LEU A 189 4.75 -10.29 -30.88
N ALA A 190 4.53 -11.61 -30.86
CA ALA A 190 5.56 -12.60 -31.20
C ALA A 190 6.11 -12.36 -32.62
N CYS A 191 5.25 -12.04 -33.59
CA CYS A 191 5.65 -11.65 -34.96
C CYS A 191 6.52 -10.39 -35.03
N ARG A 192 6.62 -9.61 -33.94
CA ARG A 192 7.40 -8.37 -33.85
C ARG A 192 8.67 -8.53 -33.00
N GLY A 193 9.04 -9.77 -32.66
CA GLY A 193 10.24 -10.07 -31.88
C GLY A 193 10.13 -9.72 -30.39
N ILE A 194 8.91 -9.54 -29.86
CA ILE A 194 8.66 -9.30 -28.44
C ILE A 194 8.27 -10.63 -27.81
N ASN A 195 9.08 -11.13 -26.88
CA ASN A 195 8.77 -12.33 -26.12
C ASN A 195 7.85 -11.96 -24.95
N TRP A 196 6.59 -12.39 -25.04
CA TRP A 196 5.61 -12.22 -23.97
C TRP A 196 5.63 -13.42 -23.05
N THR A 197 5.89 -13.19 -21.76
CA THR A 197 5.79 -14.23 -20.73
C THR A 197 4.68 -13.90 -19.72
N PHE A 198 3.69 -14.77 -19.61
CA PHE A 198 2.71 -14.74 -18.53
C PHE A 198 3.34 -15.38 -17.29
N ASN A 199 3.40 -14.65 -16.18
CA ASN A 199 3.96 -15.24 -14.96
C ASN A 199 3.16 -14.86 -13.70
N PRO A 200 2.36 -15.80 -13.15
CA PRO A 200 1.65 -15.59 -11.88
C PRO A 200 2.56 -15.70 -10.62
N HIS A 201 3.85 -16.05 -10.77
CA HIS A 201 4.71 -16.46 -9.64
C HIS A 201 6.05 -15.71 -9.51
N LEU A 202 6.18 -14.48 -10.02
CA LEU A 202 7.32 -13.63 -9.69
C LEU A 202 6.96 -12.70 -8.50
N PRO A 203 7.20 -13.12 -7.23
CA PRO A 203 6.90 -12.31 -6.04
C PRO A 203 7.66 -10.98 -6.01
N LEU A 204 8.77 -10.89 -6.75
CA LEU A 204 9.59 -9.68 -6.84
C LEU A 204 9.10 -8.66 -7.88
N ILE A 205 8.30 -9.09 -8.86
CA ILE A 205 7.52 -8.18 -9.68
C ILE A 205 6.35 -7.69 -8.81
N THR A 206 5.55 -8.59 -8.23
CA THR A 206 4.30 -8.22 -7.56
C THR A 206 4.44 -7.34 -6.31
N VAL A 207 5.51 -7.44 -5.51
CA VAL A 207 5.67 -6.61 -4.30
C VAL A 207 6.02 -5.16 -4.65
N ASP A 208 6.99 -4.93 -5.53
CA ASP A 208 7.35 -3.58 -5.99
C ASP A 208 6.21 -3.03 -6.87
N PHE A 209 5.71 -3.82 -7.81
CA PHE A 209 4.70 -3.44 -8.80
C PHE A 209 3.33 -3.16 -8.19
N GLY A 210 2.86 -3.99 -7.26
CA GLY A 210 1.63 -3.74 -6.49
C GLY A 210 1.72 -2.44 -5.69
N SER A 211 2.90 -2.16 -5.12
CA SER A 211 3.17 -0.88 -4.45
C SER A 211 3.16 0.30 -5.43
N TRP A 212 3.79 0.19 -6.60
CA TRP A 212 3.77 1.21 -7.65
C TRP A 212 2.36 1.47 -8.20
N CYS A 213 1.56 0.43 -8.37
CA CYS A 213 0.16 0.52 -8.77
C CYS A 213 -0.71 1.16 -7.68
N GLN A 214 -0.44 0.90 -6.41
CA GLN A 214 -1.14 1.56 -5.31
C GLN A 214 -0.75 3.04 -5.19
N VAL A 215 0.54 3.35 -5.34
CA VAL A 215 1.09 4.71 -5.28
C VAL A 215 0.56 5.58 -6.41
N SER A 216 0.59 5.07 -7.65
CA SER A 216 0.10 5.80 -8.83
C SER A 216 -1.41 6.07 -8.76
N LYS A 217 -2.16 5.33 -7.94
CA LYS A 217 -3.59 5.57 -7.65
C LYS A 217 -3.83 6.66 -6.58
N ILE A 218 -2.83 7.08 -5.80
CA ILE A 218 -2.97 8.04 -4.69
C ILE A 218 -3.52 9.41 -5.11
N PRO A 219 -3.05 10.04 -6.22
CA PRO A 219 -3.60 11.33 -6.68
C PRO A 219 -5.11 11.26 -6.90
N PHE A 220 -5.60 10.11 -7.38
CA PHE A 220 -6.99 9.90 -7.75
C PHE A 220 -7.88 9.44 -6.58
N LYS A 221 -7.33 8.71 -5.61
CA LYS A 221 -8.05 8.33 -4.37
C LYS A 221 -8.29 9.52 -3.44
N THR A 222 -7.34 10.45 -3.37
CA THR A 222 -7.44 11.65 -2.51
C THR A 222 -8.51 12.62 -3.04
N TYR A 223 -8.70 12.66 -4.37
CA TYR A 223 -9.75 13.43 -5.04
C TYR A 223 -11.04 12.61 -5.24
N ASN A 224 -11.54 12.03 -4.14
CA ASN A 224 -12.92 11.64 -3.91
C ASN A 224 -13.72 11.13 -5.13
N GLY A 225 -13.21 10.13 -5.87
CA GLY A 225 -13.95 9.32 -6.85
C GLY A 225 -14.62 10.02 -8.06
N ASN A 226 -14.62 11.35 -8.11
CA ASN A 226 -15.38 12.20 -9.02
C ASN A 226 -14.48 13.26 -9.67
N ALA A 227 -13.22 12.89 -9.94
CA ALA A 227 -12.27 13.77 -10.60
C ALA A 227 -12.84 14.22 -11.96
N ARG A 228 -13.19 15.51 -12.07
CA ARG A 228 -13.76 16.15 -13.28
C ARG A 228 -12.70 16.40 -14.36
N VAL A 229 -11.73 15.50 -14.46
CA VAL A 229 -10.51 15.65 -15.23
C VAL A 229 -10.79 15.18 -16.66
N THR A 230 -10.32 15.94 -17.64
CA THR A 230 -10.38 15.58 -19.06
C THR A 230 -9.25 14.63 -19.44
N TYR A 231 -9.31 14.00 -20.62
CA TYR A 231 -8.23 13.10 -21.07
C TYR A 231 -6.86 13.79 -21.11
N GLU A 232 -6.79 15.04 -21.60
CA GLU A 232 -5.54 15.83 -21.62
C GLU A 232 -5.01 16.13 -20.22
N GLU A 233 -5.89 16.53 -19.30
CA GLU A 233 -5.52 16.79 -17.91
C GLU A 233 -5.05 15.50 -17.23
N PHE A 234 -5.71 14.37 -17.51
CA PHE A 234 -5.34 13.06 -16.99
C PHE A 234 -3.96 12.65 -17.51
N HIS A 235 -3.70 12.76 -18.82
CA HIS A 235 -2.39 12.52 -19.41
C HIS A 235 -1.31 13.41 -18.76
N THR A 236 -1.59 14.69 -18.56
CA THR A 236 -0.64 15.63 -17.93
C THR A 236 -0.31 15.23 -16.49
N ILE A 237 -1.32 14.86 -15.70
CA ILE A 237 -1.12 14.35 -14.34
C ILE A 237 -0.24 13.11 -14.35
N LEU A 238 -0.51 12.16 -15.26
CA LEU A 238 0.29 10.94 -15.38
C LEU A 238 1.75 11.23 -15.74
N CYS A 239 2.02 12.15 -16.66
CA CYS A 239 3.40 12.56 -17.00
C CYS A 239 4.15 13.13 -15.78
N GLN A 240 3.50 13.97 -14.97
CA GLN A 240 4.15 14.54 -13.78
C GLN A 240 4.32 13.50 -12.66
N VAL A 241 3.35 12.61 -12.48
CA VAL A 241 3.48 11.46 -11.56
C VAL A 241 4.62 10.54 -11.99
N GLU A 242 4.75 10.25 -13.29
CA GLU A 242 5.87 9.49 -13.85
C GLU A 242 7.22 10.15 -13.55
N ALA A 243 7.33 11.47 -13.77
CA ALA A 243 8.54 12.23 -13.46
C ALA A 243 8.90 12.15 -11.97
N CYS A 244 7.91 12.31 -11.09
CA CYS A 244 8.07 12.17 -9.64
C CYS A 244 8.52 10.77 -9.24
N MET A 245 7.92 9.73 -9.81
CA MET A 245 8.31 8.35 -9.50
C MET A 245 9.74 8.08 -9.97
N ASN A 246 10.15 8.64 -11.11
CA ASN A 246 11.48 8.42 -11.66
C ASN A 246 12.57 9.34 -11.08
N SER A 247 12.23 10.37 -10.29
CA SER A 247 13.20 11.18 -9.55
C SER A 247 13.57 10.60 -8.17
N ARG A 248 13.01 9.43 -7.82
CA ARG A 248 13.31 8.76 -6.55
C ARG A 248 14.74 8.18 -6.52
N PRO A 249 15.41 8.18 -5.35
CA PRO A 249 16.73 7.57 -5.21
C PRO A 249 16.63 6.03 -5.24
N ILE A 250 17.50 5.37 -6.03
CA ILE A 250 17.62 3.90 -6.11
C ILE A 250 18.45 3.38 -4.93
N CYS A 251 19.44 4.16 -4.51
CA CYS A 251 20.33 3.87 -3.39
C CYS A 251 20.03 4.83 -2.23
N PRO A 252 20.19 4.40 -0.97
CA PRO A 252 20.14 5.31 0.17
C PRO A 252 21.14 6.44 -0.05
N ALA A 253 20.71 7.70 0.11
CA ALA A 253 21.62 8.84 0.08
C ALA A 253 22.67 8.63 1.18
N SER A 254 23.94 8.75 0.81
CA SER A 254 25.03 8.61 1.77
C SER A 254 25.01 9.80 2.73
N SER A 255 25.43 9.56 3.97
CA SER A 255 25.36 10.52 5.06
C SER A 255 26.49 11.55 5.06
N VAL A 256 27.41 11.50 4.08
CA VAL A 256 28.56 12.41 4.00
C VAL A 256 28.22 13.58 3.10
N LEU A 257 28.46 14.80 3.58
CA LEU A 257 28.19 16.07 2.87
C LEU A 257 28.91 16.22 1.52
N SER A 258 29.92 15.39 1.24
CA SER A 258 30.67 15.36 -0.02
C SER A 258 30.11 14.39 -1.06
N ASP A 259 29.03 13.66 -0.75
CA ASP A 259 28.55 12.59 -1.60
C ASP A 259 27.75 13.06 -2.81
N LEU A 260 28.02 12.37 -3.91
CA LEU A 260 27.33 12.47 -5.20
C LEU A 260 25.81 12.38 -5.02
N ASN A 261 25.07 13.17 -5.80
CA ASN A 261 23.61 13.10 -5.85
C ASN A 261 23.14 11.65 -6.00
N PRO A 262 22.09 11.23 -5.27
CA PRO A 262 21.66 9.85 -5.30
C PRO A 262 21.20 9.47 -6.71
N LEU A 263 21.65 8.31 -7.19
CA LEU A 263 21.27 7.80 -8.50
C LEU A 263 19.76 7.53 -8.55
N THR A 264 19.08 8.08 -9.54
CA THR A 264 17.63 7.96 -9.74
C THR A 264 17.33 7.24 -11.05
N PRO A 265 16.14 6.63 -11.24
CA PRO A 265 15.76 6.09 -12.54
C PRO A 265 15.83 7.12 -13.66
N GLY A 266 15.57 8.40 -13.38
CA GLY A 266 15.70 9.51 -14.32
C GLY A 266 17.10 9.58 -14.96
N HIS A 267 18.16 9.35 -14.19
CA HIS A 267 19.53 9.35 -14.71
C HIS A 267 19.73 8.30 -15.80
N PHE A 268 19.07 7.15 -15.72
CA PHE A 268 19.12 6.12 -16.75
C PHE A 268 18.27 6.45 -17.98
N LEU A 269 17.26 7.31 -17.84
CA LEU A 269 16.34 7.65 -18.93
C LEU A 269 16.80 8.86 -19.74
N ILE A 270 17.29 9.90 -19.07
CA ILE A 270 17.63 11.20 -19.67
C ILE A 270 19.05 11.67 -19.34
N GLY A 271 19.80 10.93 -18.52
CA GLY A 271 21.15 11.31 -18.07
C GLY A 271 21.19 12.18 -16.81
N ASP A 272 20.04 12.63 -16.31
CA ASP A 272 19.92 13.51 -15.13
C ASP A 272 18.66 13.19 -14.30
N ALA A 273 18.56 13.74 -13.09
CA ALA A 273 17.35 13.67 -12.29
C ALA A 273 16.20 14.42 -12.96
N LEU A 274 15.01 13.81 -13.01
CA LEU A 274 13.81 14.48 -13.52
C LEU A 274 13.35 15.56 -12.54
N THR A 275 13.63 16.82 -12.86
CA THR A 275 13.16 17.98 -12.09
C THR A 275 11.82 18.49 -12.63
N ALA A 276 10.85 18.68 -11.73
CA ALA A 276 9.59 19.34 -12.08
C ALA A 276 9.81 20.85 -12.28
N ILE A 277 8.96 21.48 -13.09
CA ILE A 277 8.93 22.94 -13.24
C ILE A 277 8.50 23.55 -11.90
N PRO A 278 9.17 24.61 -11.40
CA PRO A 278 8.75 25.28 -10.17
C PRO A 278 7.35 25.90 -10.32
N GLU A 279 6.42 25.49 -9.47
CA GLU A 279 5.04 25.99 -9.46
C GLU A 279 4.70 26.61 -8.10
N ALA A 280 3.78 27.58 -8.07
CA ALA A 280 3.29 28.18 -6.83
C ALA A 280 2.55 27.15 -5.97
N ASP A 281 2.75 27.16 -4.65
CA ASP A 281 2.05 26.25 -3.73
C ASP A 281 0.57 26.66 -3.61
N LEU A 282 -0.34 25.78 -4.04
CA LEU A 282 -1.79 25.98 -4.05
C LEU A 282 -2.51 25.09 -3.04
N THR A 283 -1.80 24.26 -2.29
CA THR A 283 -2.38 23.28 -1.36
C THR A 283 -3.21 23.89 -0.23
N HIS A 284 -2.97 25.16 0.11
CA HIS A 284 -3.68 25.90 1.16
C HIS A 284 -4.99 26.55 0.66
N LEU A 285 -5.17 26.63 -0.66
CA LEU A 285 -6.33 27.26 -1.28
C LEU A 285 -7.50 26.28 -1.43
N LYS A 286 -8.72 26.76 -1.15
CA LYS A 286 -9.94 25.97 -1.35
C LYS A 286 -10.18 25.73 -2.84
N GLU A 287 -10.59 24.51 -3.21
CA GLU A 287 -10.81 24.09 -4.61
C GLU A 287 -11.70 25.04 -5.42
N ASN A 288 -12.71 25.64 -4.77
CA ASN A 288 -13.68 26.53 -5.42
C ASN A 288 -13.06 27.85 -5.93
N ARG A 289 -11.84 28.18 -5.49
CA ARG A 289 -11.10 29.39 -5.90
C ARG A 289 -10.03 29.11 -6.96
N LEU A 290 -9.82 27.84 -7.31
CA LEU A 290 -8.78 27.44 -8.23
C LEU A 290 -9.32 27.43 -9.66
N SER A 291 -8.51 27.94 -10.58
CA SER A 291 -8.67 27.64 -12.00
C SER A 291 -8.51 26.13 -12.23
N ARG A 292 -8.96 25.65 -13.39
CA ARG A 292 -8.87 24.23 -13.72
C ARG A 292 -7.43 23.74 -13.79
N TRP A 293 -6.53 24.58 -14.32
CA TRP A 293 -5.10 24.32 -14.34
C TRP A 293 -4.51 24.28 -12.93
N GLN A 294 -4.82 25.28 -12.11
CA GLN A 294 -4.41 25.35 -10.71
C GLN A 294 -4.90 24.14 -9.89
N ARG A 295 -6.06 23.59 -10.23
CA ARG A 295 -6.56 22.36 -9.63
C ARG A 295 -5.69 21.15 -10.01
N THR A 296 -5.30 21.00 -11.26
CA THR A 296 -4.36 19.94 -11.70
C THR A 296 -3.02 20.07 -10.98
N GLN A 297 -2.48 21.29 -10.85
CA GLN A 297 -1.26 21.56 -10.09
C GLN A 297 -1.41 21.17 -8.62
N GLN A 298 -2.53 21.57 -7.98
CA GLN A 298 -2.83 21.22 -6.60
C GLN A 298 -2.91 19.69 -6.40
N MET A 299 -3.49 18.95 -7.35
CA MET A 299 -3.53 17.48 -7.30
C MET A 299 -2.12 16.87 -7.23
N ILE A 300 -1.20 17.40 -8.02
CA ILE A 300 0.19 16.92 -8.09
C ILE A 300 0.96 17.31 -6.83
N GLN A 301 0.73 18.51 -6.30
CA GLN A 301 1.34 18.96 -5.04
C GLN A 301 0.89 18.13 -3.83
N HIS A 302 -0.40 17.78 -3.75
CA HIS A 302 -0.89 16.85 -2.73
C HIS A 302 -0.29 15.46 -2.88
N PHE A 303 -0.17 14.97 -4.11
CA PHE A 303 0.54 13.72 -4.37
C PHE A 303 1.98 13.79 -3.89
N TRP A 304 2.73 14.86 -4.21
CA TRP A 304 4.13 15.03 -3.80
C TRP A 304 4.31 15.05 -2.28
N ARG A 305 3.45 15.77 -1.55
CA ARG A 305 3.50 15.81 -0.08
C ARG A 305 3.28 14.44 0.54
N ARG A 306 2.28 13.71 0.03
CA ARG A 306 1.96 12.36 0.52
C ARG A 306 2.99 11.32 0.10
N TRP A 307 3.48 11.43 -1.13
CA TRP A 307 4.57 10.61 -1.65
C TRP A 307 5.82 10.79 -0.80
N SER A 308 6.31 12.03 -0.63
CA SER A 308 7.51 12.30 0.18
C SER A 308 7.36 11.85 1.63
N SER A 309 6.20 12.05 2.27
CA SER A 309 6.00 11.63 3.66
C SER A 309 5.90 10.11 3.82
N GLU A 310 5.14 9.42 2.96
CA GLU A 310 4.90 7.97 3.08
C GLU A 310 6.08 7.16 2.50
N TYR A 311 6.66 7.57 1.36
CA TYR A 311 7.75 6.84 0.71
C TYR A 311 9.09 6.94 1.45
N LEU A 312 9.43 8.10 2.02
CA LEU A 312 10.67 8.20 2.81
C LEU A 312 10.64 7.27 4.02
N THR A 313 9.46 7.08 4.63
CA THR A 313 9.30 6.15 5.75
C THR A 313 9.43 4.68 5.35
N THR A 314 9.07 4.32 4.10
CA THR A 314 9.27 2.96 3.60
C THR A 314 10.72 2.68 3.19
N LEU A 315 11.48 3.69 2.74
CA LEU A 315 12.93 3.57 2.50
C LEU A 315 13.75 3.35 3.78
N LEU A 316 13.24 3.80 4.93
CA LEU A 316 13.84 3.55 6.25
C LEU A 316 13.68 2.11 6.73
N GLN A 317 12.71 1.35 6.19
CA GLN A 317 12.48 -0.04 6.60
C GLN A 317 13.55 -0.97 6.03
N ARG A 318 14.55 -1.30 6.85
CA ARG A 318 15.48 -2.40 6.58
C ARG A 318 14.76 -3.74 6.71
N ASN A 319 14.19 -4.24 5.62
CA ASN A 319 13.78 -5.64 5.53
C ASN A 319 15.01 -6.50 5.20
N LYS A 320 15.90 -6.75 6.17
CA LYS A 320 16.90 -7.81 6.05
C LYS A 320 16.94 -8.68 7.30
N TRP A 321 16.71 -9.97 7.07
CA TRP A 321 16.92 -11.07 8.00
C TRP A 321 18.42 -11.20 8.31
N THR A 322 18.78 -11.23 9.59
CA THR A 322 20.13 -11.58 10.07
C THR A 322 20.23 -13.04 10.52
N ARG A 323 19.19 -13.86 10.32
CA ARG A 323 19.17 -15.27 10.73
C ARG A 323 18.60 -16.19 9.66
N SER A 324 19.36 -17.22 9.33
CA SER A 324 18.93 -18.40 8.58
C SER A 324 17.84 -19.15 9.37
N MET A 325 16.69 -19.42 8.74
CA MET A 325 15.69 -20.35 9.24
C MET A 325 15.39 -21.38 8.15
N ARG A 326 15.37 -22.67 8.56
CA ARG A 326 15.12 -23.81 7.68
C ARG A 326 13.68 -23.80 7.16
N THR A 327 13.53 -23.94 5.86
CA THR A 327 12.27 -24.30 5.20
C THR A 327 11.98 -25.76 5.38
N SER A 328 10.85 -26.09 6.02
CA SER A 328 10.19 -27.36 5.83
C SER A 328 9.55 -27.33 4.44
N VAL A 329 10.18 -28.04 3.51
CA VAL A 329 9.61 -28.40 2.21
C VAL A 329 8.54 -29.45 2.50
N TRP A 330 7.31 -29.22 2.06
CA TRP A 330 6.27 -30.25 1.95
C TRP A 330 6.10 -30.60 0.48
#